data_AF-A0A1E1WEZ2-F1
#
_entry.id   AF-A0A1E1WEZ2-F1
#
_cell.length_a   1.000
_cell.length_b   1.000
_cell.length_c   1.000
_cell.angle_alpha   90.00
_cell.angle_beta   90.00
_cell.angle_gamma   90.00
#
_symmetry.space_group_name_H-M   'P 1'
#
loop_
_entity.id
_entity.type
_entity.pdbx_description
1 polymer ?
#
loop_
_entity_poly.entity_id
_entity_poly.type
_entity_poly.pdbx_seq_one_letter_code
_entity_poly.pdbx_strand_id
1 'polypeptide(L)'
;MEFVKDLVEKLLEKQEHCFDNIKRLRSNYKKDSASRKSLDYLTSRLETLEVYWKEFQSNHDILMKSNYTDDKYFQGNTYEHTLAMYNEVREDILSRKSGLSTNKE
;
A
#
# COMPACT_ATOMS: atom_id res chain seq x y z
N MET A 1 -15.19 16.61 -21.88
CA MET A 1 -13.82 16.99 -21.46
C MET A 1 -13.78 17.27 -19.96
N GLU A 2 -14.73 18.04 -19.42
CA GLU A 2 -14.84 18.37 -17.98
C GLU A 2 -15.08 17.14 -17.06
N PHE A 3 -15.90 16.17 -17.48
CA PHE A 3 -16.14 14.93 -16.73
C PHE A 3 -14.91 14.03 -16.54
N VAL A 4 -13.99 14.03 -17.51
CA VAL A 4 -12.76 13.22 -17.42
C VAL A 4 -11.82 13.83 -16.40
N LYS A 5 -11.80 15.16 -16.30
CA LYS A 5 -10.97 15.90 -15.35
C LYS A 5 -11.40 15.65 -13.90
N ASP A 6 -12.70 15.74 -13.61
CA ASP A 6 -13.26 15.45 -12.27
C ASP A 6 -12.99 14.00 -11.82
N LEU A 7 -13.08 13.03 -12.75
CA LEU A 7 -12.74 11.64 -12.46
C LEU A 7 -11.25 11.48 -12.11
N VAL A 8 -10.36 12.13 -12.86
CA VAL A 8 -8.91 12.09 -12.63
C VAL A 8 -8.56 12.71 -11.28
N GLU A 9 -9.10 13.89 -10.95
CA GLU A 9 -8.88 14.55 -9.67
C GLU A 9 -9.29 13.65 -8.49
N LYS A 10 -10.46 13.03 -8.56
CA LYS A 10 -10.92 12.05 -7.55
C LYS A 10 -10.02 10.82 -7.43
N LEU A 11 -9.46 10.34 -8.54
CA LEU A 11 -8.53 9.21 -8.52
C LEU A 11 -7.19 9.61 -7.88
N LEU A 12 -6.71 10.83 -8.10
CA LEU A 12 -5.48 11.34 -7.49
C LEU A 12 -5.65 11.53 -5.98
N GLU A 13 -6.78 12.05 -5.52
CA GLU A 13 -7.12 12.12 -4.09
C GLU A 13 -7.11 10.73 -3.45
N LYS A 14 -7.68 9.73 -4.13
CA LYS A 14 -7.63 8.34 -3.67
C LYS A 14 -6.22 7.77 -3.65
N GLN A 15 -5.36 8.14 -4.61
CA GLN A 15 -3.96 7.72 -4.61
C GLN A 15 -3.20 8.29 -3.42
N GLU A 16 -3.38 9.58 -3.11
CA GLU A 16 -2.79 10.20 -1.94
C GLU A 16 -3.26 9.52 -0.65
N HIS A 17 -4.56 9.25 -0.55
CA HIS A 17 -5.12 8.55 0.61
C HIS A 17 -4.54 7.13 0.79
N CYS A 18 -4.47 6.34 -0.29
CA CYS A 18 -3.90 5.00 -0.25
C CYS A 18 -2.40 5.02 0.08
N PHE A 19 -1.64 5.96 -0.50
CA PHE A 19 -0.23 6.17 -0.17
C PHE A 19 -0.03 6.44 1.31
N ASP A 20 -0.80 7.36 1.89
CA ASP A 20 -0.70 7.72 3.30
C ASP A 20 -1.09 6.56 4.23
N ASN A 21 -2.09 5.77 3.85
CA ASN A 21 -2.49 4.57 4.59
C ASN A 21 -1.38 3.51 4.59
N ILE A 22 -0.77 3.23 3.43
CA ILE A 22 0.36 2.28 3.32
C ILE A 22 1.56 2.78 4.13
N LYS A 23 1.91 4.07 3.98
CA LYS A 23 3.00 4.71 4.72
C LYS A 23 2.78 4.66 6.24
N ARG A 24 1.55 4.93 6.70
CA ARG A 24 1.17 4.87 8.11
C ARG A 24 1.21 3.44 8.65
N LEU A 25 0.66 2.47 7.91
CA LEU A 25 0.71 1.06 8.27
C LEU A 25 2.16 0.60 8.42
N ARG A 26 3.02 0.91 7.43
CA ARG A 26 4.46 0.66 7.49
C ARG A 26 5.11 1.25 8.74
N SER A 27 4.88 2.54 9.00
CA SER A 27 5.46 3.24 10.14
C SER A 27 5.05 2.61 11.48
N ASN A 28 3.76 2.33 11.65
CA ASN A 28 3.22 1.69 12.86
C ASN A 28 3.78 0.28 13.03
N TYR A 29 3.78 -0.51 11.96
CA TYR A 29 4.29 -1.87 11.96
C TYR A 29 5.77 -1.95 12.36
N LYS A 30 6.62 -1.04 11.84
CA LYS A 30 8.05 -0.99 12.19
C LYS A 30 8.28 -0.57 13.64
N LYS A 31 7.41 0.27 14.20
CA LYS A 31 7.50 0.72 15.61
C LYS A 31 6.96 -0.29 16.61
N ASP A 32 6.02 -1.14 16.19
CA ASP A 32 5.44 -2.15 17.08
C ASP A 32 6.51 -3.18 17.51
N SER A 33 6.53 -3.52 18.80
CA SER A 33 7.49 -4.49 19.35
C SER A 33 7.31 -5.89 18.75
N ALA A 34 8.38 -6.70 18.79
CA ALA A 34 8.32 -8.09 18.34
C ALA A 34 7.25 -8.91 19.09
N SER A 35 7.05 -8.65 20.38
CA SER A 35 6.02 -9.30 21.21
C SER A 35 4.58 -9.08 20.73
N ARG A 36 4.31 -7.95 20.06
CA ARG A 36 2.98 -7.65 19.50
C ARG A 36 2.73 -8.31 18.14
N LYS A 37 3.78 -8.76 17.46
CA LYS A 37 3.72 -9.35 16.12
C LYS A 37 3.35 -10.84 16.18
N SER A 38 2.21 -11.14 16.80
CA SER A 38 1.62 -12.48 16.81
C SER A 38 1.12 -12.88 15.41
N LEU A 39 0.82 -14.16 15.20
CA LEU A 39 0.31 -14.64 13.92
C LEU A 39 -0.99 -13.93 13.50
N ASP A 40 -1.90 -13.70 14.45
CA ASP A 40 -3.16 -12.98 14.23
C ASP A 40 -2.91 -11.52 13.84
N TYR A 41 -2.06 -10.82 14.61
CA TYR A 41 -1.66 -9.45 14.29
C TYR A 41 -1.05 -9.35 12.89
N LEU A 42 -0.11 -10.23 12.56
CA LEU A 42 0.56 -10.26 11.25
C LEU A 42 -0.42 -10.55 10.11
N THR A 43 -1.40 -11.43 10.35
CA THR A 43 -2.45 -11.73 9.37
C THR A 43 -3.33 -10.52 9.12
N SER A 44 -3.86 -9.91 10.17
CA SER A 44 -4.70 -8.71 10.06
C SER A 44 -3.95 -7.55 9.38
N ARG A 45 -2.66 -7.36 9.67
CA ARG A 45 -1.84 -6.33 9.02
C ARG A 45 -1.60 -6.61 7.55
N LEU A 46 -1.35 -7.86 7.17
CA LEU A 46 -1.18 -8.24 5.77
C LEU A 46 -2.48 -8.02 4.99
N GLU A 47 -3.62 -8.46 5.51
CA GLU A 47 -4.92 -8.27 4.87
C GLU A 47 -5.24 -6.79 4.65
N THR A 48 -5.00 -5.96 5.67
CA THR A 48 -5.19 -4.51 5.56
C THR A 48 -4.27 -3.89 4.51
N LEU A 49 -3.01 -4.31 4.47
CA LEU A 49 -2.02 -3.83 3.50
C LEU A 49 -2.41 -4.19 2.06
N GLU A 50 -2.85 -5.44 1.84
CA GLU A 50 -3.29 -5.95 0.53
C GLU A 50 -4.54 -5.21 0.03
N VAL A 51 -5.48 -4.84 0.92
CA VAL A 51 -6.64 -4.01 0.56
C VAL A 51 -6.21 -2.63 0.04
N TYR A 52 -5.35 -1.92 0.77
CA TYR A 52 -4.87 -0.61 0.34
C TYR A 52 -4.06 -0.69 -0.96
N TRP A 53 -3.22 -1.72 -1.09
CA TRP A 53 -2.42 -1.92 -2.29
C TRP A 53 -3.28 -2.22 -3.52
N LYS A 54 -4.27 -3.11 -3.39
CA LYS A 54 -5.20 -3.43 -4.49
C LYS A 54 -5.97 -2.20 -4.97
N GLU A 55 -6.44 -1.36 -4.04
CA GLU A 55 -7.09 -0.10 -4.40
C GLU A 55 -6.13 0.86 -5.11
N PHE A 56 -4.91 1.03 -4.58
CA PHE A 56 -3.87 1.87 -5.18
C PHE A 56 -3.51 1.44 -6.61
N GLN A 57 -3.35 0.13 -6.85
CA GLN A 57 -3.10 -0.43 -8.17
C GLN A 57 -4.27 -0.20 -9.13
N SER A 58 -5.50 -0.49 -8.70
CA SER A 58 -6.68 -0.27 -9.53
C SER A 58 -6.84 1.20 -9.93
N ASN A 59 -6.58 2.13 -9.02
CA ASN A 59 -6.62 3.56 -9.32
C ASN A 59 -5.49 3.97 -10.28
N HIS A 60 -4.28 3.42 -10.09
CA HIS A 60 -3.14 3.65 -10.97
C HIS A 60 -3.44 3.22 -12.41
N ASP A 61 -4.00 2.02 -12.59
CA ASP A 61 -4.34 1.50 -13.92
C ASP A 61 -5.35 2.37 -14.68
N ILE A 62 -6.29 3.00 -13.97
CA ILE A 62 -7.24 3.94 -14.56
C ILE A 62 -6.56 5.26 -14.90
N LEU A 63 -5.71 5.76 -14.00
CA LEU A 63 -4.93 6.99 -14.20
C LEU A 63 -4.00 6.87 -15.41
N MET A 64 -3.31 5.74 -15.59
CA MET A 64 -2.46 5.47 -16.75
C MET A 64 -3.22 5.49 -18.08
N LYS A 65 -4.53 5.20 -18.09
CA LYS A 65 -5.39 5.26 -19.28
C LYS A 65 -5.93 6.66 -19.57
N SER A 66 -5.79 7.59 -18.63
CA SER A 66 -6.37 8.94 -18.73
C SER A 66 -5.53 9.94 -19.53
N ASN A 67 -4.29 9.57 -19.92
CA ASN A 67 -3.27 10.45 -20.52
C ASN A 67 -2.93 11.70 -19.68
N TYR A 68 -3.41 11.78 -18.44
CA TYR A 68 -3.10 12.85 -17.52
C TYR A 68 -1.78 12.53 -16.82
N THR A 69 -0.78 13.40 -16.97
CA THR A 69 0.58 13.20 -16.45
C THR A 69 1.12 14.41 -15.68
N ASP A 70 0.37 15.51 -15.68
CA ASP A 70 0.75 16.78 -15.05
C ASP A 70 0.25 16.87 -13.61
N ASP A 71 0.68 15.91 -12.78
CA ASP A 71 0.44 15.92 -11.34
C ASP A 71 1.64 15.36 -10.58
N LYS A 72 1.76 15.77 -9.30
CA LYS A 72 2.82 15.36 -8.37
C LYS A 72 2.93 13.85 -8.23
N TYR A 73 1.82 13.12 -8.38
CA TYR A 73 1.79 11.67 -8.38
C TYR A 73 2.74 11.08 -9.43
N PHE A 74 2.66 11.58 -10.66
CA PHE A 74 3.45 11.09 -11.79
C PHE A 74 4.88 11.63 -11.74
N GLN A 75 5.03 12.93 -11.49
CA GLN A 75 6.34 13.58 -11.42
C GLN A 75 7.20 13.07 -10.24
N GLY A 76 6.55 12.70 -9.13
CA GLY A 76 7.19 12.24 -7.90
C GLY A 76 7.49 10.74 -7.86
N ASN A 77 7.22 10.01 -8.95
CA ASN A 77 7.35 8.55 -9.01
C ASN A 77 6.61 7.85 -7.85
N THR A 78 5.44 8.37 -7.48
CA THR A 78 4.70 7.95 -6.27
C THR A 78 4.35 6.47 -6.33
N TYR A 79 4.03 5.93 -7.52
CA TYR A 79 3.75 4.50 -7.69
C TYR A 79 4.91 3.61 -7.22
N GLU A 80 6.12 3.85 -7.71
CA GLU A 80 7.29 3.04 -7.37
C GLU A 80 7.67 3.18 -5.89
N HIS A 81 7.56 4.39 -5.33
CA HIS A 81 7.78 4.61 -3.91
C HIS A 81 6.76 3.85 -3.05
N THR A 82 5.48 3.85 -3.43
CA THR A 82 4.44 3.07 -2.75
C THR A 82 4.69 1.58 -2.88
N LEU A 83 5.05 1.10 -4.08
CA LEU A 83 5.37 -0.31 -4.35
C LEU A 83 6.53 -0.79 -3.46
N ALA A 84 7.60 0.01 -3.34
CA ALA A 84 8.72 -0.31 -2.49
C ALA A 84 8.31 -0.42 -1.01
N MET A 85 7.50 0.52 -0.50
CA MET A 85 6.99 0.46 0.88
C MET A 85 6.08 -0.74 1.13
N TYR A 86 5.21 -1.05 0.16
CA TYR A 86 4.32 -2.20 0.21
C TYR A 86 5.12 -3.51 0.27
N ASN A 87 6.06 -3.72 -0.66
CA ASN A 87 6.89 -4.92 -0.72
C ASN A 87 7.74 -5.08 0.54
N GLU A 88 8.36 -4.01 1.05
CA GLU A 88 9.15 -4.06 2.29
C GLU A 88 8.34 -4.63 3.46
N VAL A 89 7.11 -4.15 3.66
CA VAL A 89 6.27 -4.58 4.79
C VAL A 89 5.71 -5.99 4.54
N ARG A 90 5.26 -6.25 3.31
CA ARG A 90 4.69 -7.53 2.93
C ARG A 90 5.67 -8.68 3.13
N GLU A 91 6.89 -8.54 2.62
CA GLU A 91 7.91 -9.59 2.72
C GLU A 91 8.36 -9.82 4.17
N ASP A 92 8.51 -8.77 4.98
CA ASP A 92 8.82 -8.94 6.41
C ASP A 92 7.68 -9.63 7.17
N ILE A 93 6.41 -9.30 6.87
CA ILE A 93 5.26 -10.00 7.47
C ILE A 93 5.25 -11.47 7.07
N LEU A 94 5.41 -11.79 5.77
CA LEU A 94 5.41 -13.17 5.28
C LEU A 94 6.55 -14.00 5.89
N SER A 95 7.75 -13.43 5.95
CA SER A 95 8.91 -14.07 6.58
C SER A 95 8.64 -14.42 8.04
N ARG A 96 8.07 -13.49 8.82
CA ARG A 96 7.71 -13.73 10.23
C ARG A 96 6.60 -14.76 10.39
N LYS A 97 5.56 -14.72 9.54
CA LYS A 97 4.46 -15.70 9.57
C LYS A 97 4.97 -17.12 9.33
N SER A 98 5.90 -17.29 8.38
CA SER A 98 6.55 -18.57 8.11
C SER A 98 7.34 -19.07 9.33
N GLY A 99 8.16 -18.20 9.94
CA GLY A 99 8.95 -18.57 11.12
C GLY A 99 8.12 -18.90 12.37
N LEU A 100 6.91 -18.33 12.51
CA LEU A 100 5.98 -18.68 13.60
C LEU A 100 5.27 -20.03 13.36
N SER A 101 5.07 -20.42 12.09
CA SER A 101 4.39 -21.66 11.73
C SER A 101 5.28 -22.89 11.90
N THR A 102 6.60 -22.73 11.79
CA THR A 102 7.59 -23.81 11.89
C THR A 102 7.97 -24.21 13.32
N ASN A 103 7.66 -23.41 14.34
CA ASN A 103 8.02 -23.68 15.74
C ASN A 103 6.99 -24.56 16.48
N LYS A 104 6.26 -25.42 15.76
CA LYS A 104 5.20 -26.29 16.31
C LYS A 104 5.61 -27.76 16.48
N GLU A 105 6.89 -28.09 16.35
CA GLU A 105 7.43 -29.45 16.59
C GLU A 105 8.15 -29.55 17.93
#